data_AF-A0A964BY30-F1
#
_entry.id   AF-A0A964BY30-F1
#
_cell.length_a   1.000
_cell.length_b   1.000
_cell.length_c   1.000
_cell.angle_alpha   90.00
_cell.angle_beta   90.00
_cell.angle_gamma   90.00
#
_symmetry.space_group_name_H-M   'P 1'
#
loop_
_entity.id
_entity.type
_entity.pdbx_description
1 polymer ?
#
loop_
_entity_poly.entity_id
_entity_poly.type
_entity_poly.pdbx_seq_one_letter_code
_entity_poly.pdbx_strand_id
1 'polypeptide(L)'
;MKETKFAVAGWNIVGLSALIIGIMLAAIWLIYGVDETAMRLAIRATARTSCILFLCAFVASSLRRLWPNIFTQWLLKNRRYFGLSMAVSHTYHAIAWSGLWFATSGASPGFDPLGILGYVFLFAMTVTSFERSAAWIGQRAWKILHNAGMHYFWLAFTFEFGIKIVKSMLVYLPLTVLLVAAMMIRLVSPRIQRKLVG
;
A
#
# COMPACT_ATOMS: atom_id res chain seq x y z
N MET A 1 6.33 16.53 -29.79
CA MET A 1 5.87 15.29 -29.13
C MET A 1 4.61 15.61 -28.34
N LYS A 2 3.45 15.08 -28.73
CA LYS A 2 2.20 15.25 -27.96
C LYS A 2 2.39 14.58 -26.59
N GLU A 3 2.29 15.34 -25.51
CA GLU A 3 2.21 14.77 -24.16
C GLU A 3 0.97 13.89 -24.09
N THR A 4 1.15 12.56 -24.06
CA THR A 4 0.11 11.66 -23.57
C THR A 4 -0.03 11.92 -22.07
N LYS A 5 -0.83 12.92 -21.71
CA LYS A 5 -1.22 13.18 -20.33
C LYS A 5 -2.08 12.01 -19.88
N PHE A 6 -1.55 11.16 -18.99
CA PHE A 6 -2.41 10.23 -18.27
C PHE A 6 -3.53 11.04 -17.59
N ALA A 7 -4.79 10.66 -17.85
CA ALA A 7 -5.97 11.42 -17.39
C ALA A 7 -6.07 11.49 -15.85
N VAL A 8 -5.48 10.52 -15.15
CA VAL A 8 -5.47 10.45 -13.69
C VAL A 8 -4.05 10.74 -13.17
N ALA A 9 -3.91 11.75 -12.32
CA ALA A 9 -2.66 12.11 -11.66
C ALA A 9 -2.93 12.89 -10.37
N GLY A 10 -1.93 12.96 -9.50
CA GLY A 10 -2.00 13.77 -8.30
C GLY A 10 -3.09 13.31 -7.33
N TRP A 11 -3.80 14.28 -6.76
CA TRP A 11 -4.90 14.05 -5.84
C TRP A 11 -6.07 13.27 -6.44
N ASN A 12 -6.23 13.26 -7.77
CA ASN A 12 -7.27 12.46 -8.42
C ASN A 12 -7.05 10.96 -8.19
N ILE A 13 -5.79 10.51 -8.03
CA ILE A 13 -5.50 9.11 -7.67
C ILE A 13 -6.05 8.79 -6.29
N VAL A 14 -5.87 9.69 -5.32
CA VAL A 14 -6.34 9.51 -3.94
C VAL A 14 -7.87 9.53 -3.89
N GLY A 15 -8.49 10.53 -4.53
CA GLY A 15 -9.95 10.65 -4.58
C GLY A 15 -10.61 9.46 -5.28
N LEU A 16 -10.08 9.02 -6.42
CA LEU A 16 -10.59 7.86 -7.13
C LEU A 16 -10.38 6.57 -6.32
N SER A 17 -9.22 6.39 -5.68
CA SER A 17 -8.98 5.22 -4.83
C SER A 17 -9.95 5.20 -3.65
N ALA A 18 -10.16 6.33 -2.98
CA ALA A 18 -11.11 6.46 -1.89
C ALA A 18 -12.54 6.09 -2.34
N LEU A 19 -12.97 6.63 -3.48
CA LEU A 19 -14.29 6.36 -4.04
C LEU A 19 -14.46 4.88 -4.41
N ILE A 20 -13.52 4.28 -5.13
CA ILE A 20 -13.60 2.87 -5.54
C ILE A 20 -13.61 1.95 -4.32
N ILE A 21 -12.75 2.20 -3.33
CA ILE A 21 -12.70 1.39 -2.11
C ILE A 21 -13.99 1.56 -1.30
N GLY A 22 -14.49 2.80 -1.17
CA GLY A 22 -15.75 3.11 -0.49
C GLY A 22 -16.94 2.40 -1.14
N ILE A 23 -17.05 2.46 -2.47
CA ILE A 23 -18.09 1.74 -3.25
C ILE A 23 -17.95 0.23 -3.05
N MET A 24 -16.73 -0.31 -3.11
CA MET A 24 -16.50 -1.74 -2.88
C MET A 24 -16.97 -2.19 -1.50
N LEU A 25 -16.69 -1.40 -0.44
CA LEU A 25 -17.15 -1.71 0.91
C LEU A 25 -18.66 -1.55 1.07
N ALA A 26 -19.23 -0.48 0.52
CA ALA A 26 -20.68 -0.29 0.52
C ALA A 26 -21.39 -1.46 -0.17
N ALA A 27 -20.89 -1.92 -1.31
CA ALA A 27 -21.43 -3.08 -2.01
C ALA A 27 -21.34 -4.37 -1.16
N ILE A 28 -20.21 -4.61 -0.50
CA ILE A 28 -20.06 -5.75 0.42
C ILE A 28 -21.13 -5.68 1.53
N TRP A 29 -21.30 -4.53 2.18
CA TRP A 29 -22.23 -4.40 3.29
C TRP A 29 -23.70 -4.42 2.86
N LEU A 30 -24.01 -3.94 1.65
CA LEU A 30 -25.37 -4.01 1.11
C LEU A 30 -25.77 -5.45 0.74
N ILE A 31 -24.82 -6.25 0.24
CA ILE A 31 -25.09 -7.63 -0.21
C ILE A 31 -25.07 -8.62 0.96
N TYR A 32 -24.11 -8.49 1.86
CA TYR A 32 -23.86 -9.47 2.93
C TYR A 32 -24.30 -8.97 4.31
N GLY A 33 -24.82 -7.73 4.42
CA GLY A 33 -25.11 -7.09 5.69
C GLY A 33 -23.87 -6.58 6.43
N VAL A 34 -24.04 -6.28 7.71
CA VAL A 34 -22.98 -5.75 8.59
C VAL A 34 -22.65 -6.79 9.66
N ASP A 35 -22.35 -8.02 9.21
CA ASP A 35 -22.04 -9.16 10.07
C ASP A 35 -20.54 -9.52 10.05
N GLU A 36 -20.18 -10.56 10.80
CA GLU A 36 -18.81 -11.06 10.86
C GLU A 36 -18.25 -11.41 9.48
N THR A 37 -19.05 -12.05 8.62
CA THR A 37 -18.65 -12.51 7.29
C THR A 37 -18.29 -11.32 6.40
N ALA A 38 -19.16 -10.30 6.37
CA ALA A 38 -18.98 -9.09 5.61
C ALA A 38 -17.74 -8.31 6.08
N MET A 39 -17.50 -8.21 7.40
CA MET A 39 -16.31 -7.55 7.95
C MET A 39 -15.02 -8.29 7.57
N ARG A 40 -14.99 -9.63 7.69
CA ARG A 40 -13.84 -10.43 7.24
C ARG A 40 -13.59 -10.29 5.74
N LEU A 41 -14.63 -10.18 4.93
CA LEU A 41 -14.51 -9.94 3.49
C LEU A 41 -13.93 -8.55 3.20
N ALA A 42 -14.45 -7.51 3.87
CA ALA A 42 -13.96 -6.14 3.78
C ALA A 42 -12.47 -6.01 4.19
N ILE A 43 -12.05 -6.66 5.28
CA ILE A 43 -10.65 -6.74 5.73
C ILE A 43 -9.78 -7.36 4.64
N ARG A 44 -10.18 -8.50 4.06
CA ARG A 44 -9.41 -9.14 2.98
C ARG A 44 -9.33 -8.28 1.73
N ALA A 45 -10.44 -7.62 1.35
CA ALA A 45 -10.49 -6.77 0.17
C ALA A 45 -9.58 -5.55 0.31
N THR A 46 -9.70 -4.82 1.42
CA THR A 46 -8.88 -3.64 1.71
C THR A 46 -7.40 -3.96 1.89
N ALA A 47 -7.05 -5.11 2.48
CA ALA A 47 -5.65 -5.56 2.57
C ALA A 47 -5.03 -5.77 1.17
N ARG A 48 -5.76 -6.42 0.26
CA ARG A 48 -5.32 -6.64 -1.13
C ARG A 48 -5.17 -5.32 -1.89
N THR A 49 -6.15 -4.44 -1.80
CA THR A 49 -6.09 -3.11 -2.44
C THR A 49 -4.92 -2.28 -1.89
N SER A 50 -4.71 -2.31 -0.58
CA SER A 50 -3.57 -1.62 0.05
C SER A 50 -2.23 -2.14 -0.44
N CYS A 51 -2.08 -3.46 -0.61
CA CYS A 51 -0.87 -4.05 -1.16
C CYS A 51 -0.60 -3.57 -2.60
N ILE A 52 -1.63 -3.48 -3.45
CA ILE A 52 -1.48 -3.01 -4.83
C ILE A 52 -1.03 -1.55 -4.86
N LEU A 53 -1.68 -0.68 -4.07
CA LEU A 53 -1.31 0.73 -3.94
C LEU A 53 0.11 0.90 -3.36
N PHE A 54 0.45 0.09 -2.36
CA PHE A 54 1.78 0.03 -1.79
C PHE A 54 2.83 -0.38 -2.83
N LEU A 55 2.59 -1.46 -3.60
CA LEU A 55 3.50 -1.94 -4.63
C LEU A 55 3.81 -0.83 -5.64
N CYS A 56 2.80 -0.13 -6.14
CA CYS A 56 2.98 1.04 -7.01
C CYS A 56 3.93 2.08 -6.40
N ALA A 57 3.76 2.43 -5.12
CA ALA A 57 4.64 3.38 -4.43
C ALA A 57 6.04 2.81 -4.16
N PHE A 58 6.16 1.52 -3.90
CA PHE A 58 7.39 0.83 -3.51
C PHE A 58 8.35 0.63 -4.68
N VAL A 59 7.83 0.26 -5.86
CA VAL A 59 8.66 -0.03 -7.03
C VAL A 59 8.92 1.19 -7.92
N ALA A 60 8.21 2.30 -7.71
CA ALA A 60 8.22 3.46 -8.62
C ALA A 60 9.64 3.95 -9.01
N SER A 61 10.54 4.10 -8.04
CA SER A 61 11.90 4.58 -8.30
C SER A 61 12.76 3.54 -9.00
N SER A 62 12.65 2.27 -8.63
CA SER A 62 13.42 1.16 -9.22
C SER A 62 12.99 0.90 -10.66
N LEU A 63 11.67 0.90 -10.94
CA LEU A 63 11.15 0.76 -12.29
C LEU A 63 11.62 1.90 -13.19
N ARG A 64 11.59 3.15 -12.70
CA ARG A 64 12.08 4.30 -13.49
C ARG A 64 13.56 4.18 -13.85
N ARG A 65 14.37 3.62 -12.96
CA ARG A 65 15.81 3.41 -13.20
C ARG A 65 16.10 2.30 -14.21
N LEU A 66 15.33 1.21 -14.19
CA LEU A 66 15.54 0.06 -15.07
C LEU A 66 14.88 0.22 -16.44
N TRP A 67 13.68 0.80 -16.48
CA TRP A 67 12.87 0.95 -17.69
C TRP A 67 12.36 2.39 -17.83
N PRO A 68 13.23 3.35 -18.21
CA PRO A 68 12.83 4.74 -18.35
C PRO A 68 11.87 4.92 -19.53
N ASN A 69 10.58 5.11 -19.24
CA ASN A 69 9.56 5.44 -20.23
C ASN A 69 8.51 6.40 -19.62
N ILE A 70 7.49 6.77 -20.39
CA ILE A 70 6.43 7.71 -19.97
C ILE A 70 5.65 7.17 -18.77
N PHE A 71 5.37 5.86 -18.74
CA PHE A 71 4.66 5.21 -17.63
C PHE A 71 5.47 5.21 -16.33
N THR A 72 6.74 4.80 -16.36
CA THR A 72 7.57 4.77 -15.14
C THR A 72 7.90 6.18 -14.62
N GLN A 73 7.93 7.18 -15.51
CA GLN A 73 8.02 8.58 -15.11
C GLN A 73 6.73 9.04 -14.41
N TRP A 74 5.56 8.74 -14.98
CA TRP A 74 4.27 9.05 -14.35
C TRP A 74 4.13 8.36 -12.99
N LEU A 75 4.50 7.08 -12.89
CA LEU A 75 4.45 6.33 -11.63
C LEU A 75 5.35 6.96 -10.57
N LEU A 76 6.57 7.36 -10.93
CA LEU A 76 7.50 8.03 -10.01
C LEU A 76 6.98 9.41 -9.58
N LYS A 77 6.45 10.22 -10.50
CA LYS A 77 5.82 11.51 -10.19
C LYS A 77 4.64 11.36 -9.23
N ASN A 78 3.89 10.26 -9.34
CA ASN A 78 2.69 10.01 -8.54
C ASN A 78 2.93 9.12 -7.31
N ARG A 79 4.17 8.72 -7.02
CA ARG A 79 4.53 7.81 -5.93
C ARG A 79 3.92 8.19 -4.58
N ARG A 80 3.93 9.49 -4.25
CA ARG A 80 3.33 10.04 -3.02
C ARG A 80 1.83 9.74 -2.94
N TYR A 81 1.11 9.94 -4.04
CA TYR A 81 -0.34 9.77 -4.08
C TYR A 81 -0.75 8.30 -3.98
N PHE A 82 0.06 7.37 -4.50
CA PHE A 82 -0.14 5.94 -4.25
C PHE A 82 0.06 5.57 -2.77
N GLY A 83 1.07 6.13 -2.10
CA GLY A 83 1.27 5.96 -0.65
C GLY A 83 0.09 6.52 0.17
N LEU A 84 -0.40 7.71 -0.17
CA LEU A 84 -1.58 8.30 0.48
C LEU A 84 -2.85 7.49 0.21
N SER A 85 -3.00 6.93 -1.00
CA SER A 85 -4.14 6.05 -1.33
C SER A 85 -4.09 4.75 -0.53
N MET A 86 -2.90 4.19 -0.30
CA MET A 86 -2.72 3.05 0.58
C MET A 86 -3.15 3.40 2.01
N ALA A 87 -2.79 4.59 2.52
CA ALA A 87 -3.25 5.06 3.82
C ALA A 87 -4.77 5.15 3.91
N VAL A 88 -5.44 5.71 2.89
CA VAL A 88 -6.91 5.71 2.80
C VAL A 88 -7.48 4.29 2.83
N SER A 89 -6.90 3.37 2.04
CA SER A 89 -7.32 1.97 2.03
C SER A 89 -7.15 1.29 3.39
N HIS A 90 -6.09 1.62 4.15
CA HIS A 90 -5.85 1.11 5.49
C HIS A 90 -6.73 1.75 6.56
N THR A 91 -7.23 2.98 6.35
CA THR A 91 -8.28 3.55 7.20
C THR A 91 -9.57 2.76 7.05
N TYR A 92 -9.97 2.44 5.82
CA TYR A 92 -11.10 1.54 5.56
C TYR A 92 -10.87 0.13 6.12
N HIS A 93 -9.63 -0.37 6.04
CA HIS A 93 -9.24 -1.61 6.70
C HIS A 93 -9.44 -1.56 8.22
N ALA A 94 -9.02 -0.46 8.87
CA ALA A 94 -9.21 -0.26 10.31
C ALA A 94 -10.70 -0.23 10.68
N ILE A 95 -11.53 0.45 9.88
CA ILE A 95 -12.98 0.49 10.09
C ILE A 95 -13.57 -0.93 10.02
N ALA A 96 -13.20 -1.73 9.03
CA ALA A 96 -13.66 -3.12 8.91
C ALA A 96 -13.13 -4.01 10.05
N TRP A 97 -11.90 -3.76 10.51
CA TRP A 97 -11.29 -4.45 11.64
C TRP A 97 -12.02 -4.15 12.96
N SER A 98 -12.33 -2.88 13.22
CA SER A 98 -13.17 -2.46 14.35
C SER A 98 -14.59 -3.00 14.23
N GLY A 99 -15.19 -2.98 13.04
CA GLY A 99 -16.50 -3.57 12.78
C GLY A 99 -16.54 -5.06 13.09
N LEU A 100 -15.49 -5.80 12.75
CA LEU A 100 -15.34 -7.22 13.11
C LEU A 100 -15.29 -7.42 14.63
N TRP A 101 -14.58 -6.54 15.35
CA TRP A 101 -14.54 -6.56 16.81
C TRP A 101 -15.95 -6.45 17.42
N PHE A 102 -16.77 -5.50 16.95
CA PHE A 102 -18.15 -5.37 17.40
C PHE A 102 -19.03 -6.56 16.98
N ALA A 103 -18.91 -7.01 15.73
CA ALA A 103 -19.72 -8.12 15.19
C ALA A 103 -19.49 -9.45 15.92
N THR A 104 -18.33 -9.62 16.57
CA THR A 104 -17.99 -10.82 17.34
C THR A 104 -17.99 -10.60 18.84
N SER A 105 -18.53 -9.46 19.31
CA SER A 105 -18.54 -9.08 20.72
C SER A 105 -17.15 -9.14 21.38
N GLY A 106 -16.13 -8.76 20.62
CA GLY A 106 -14.73 -8.72 21.06
C GLY A 106 -13.95 -10.03 20.94
N ALA A 107 -14.55 -11.11 20.44
CA ALA A 107 -13.86 -12.39 20.25
C ALA A 107 -12.81 -12.35 19.13
N SER A 108 -12.98 -11.46 18.14
CA SER A 108 -12.07 -11.30 17.01
C SER A 108 -12.23 -9.89 16.42
N PRO A 109 -11.17 -9.26 15.90
CA PRO A 109 -9.79 -9.71 15.89
C PRO A 109 -9.09 -9.52 17.24
N GLY A 110 -8.12 -10.40 17.53
CA GLY A 110 -7.31 -10.31 18.75
C GLY A 110 -6.26 -9.20 18.68
N PHE A 111 -5.56 -9.00 19.79
CA PHE A 111 -4.46 -8.03 19.88
C PHE A 111 -3.33 -8.38 18.91
N ASP A 112 -2.94 -7.42 18.06
CA ASP A 112 -1.87 -7.55 17.08
C ASP A 112 -0.88 -6.38 17.22
N PRO A 113 0.24 -6.56 17.94
CA PRO A 113 1.22 -5.49 18.16
C PRO A 113 1.93 -5.07 16.86
N LEU A 114 2.09 -5.98 15.90
CA LEU A 114 2.68 -5.66 14.60
C LEU A 114 1.70 -4.88 13.73
N GLY A 115 0.41 -5.23 13.77
CA GLY A 115 -0.65 -4.42 13.17
C GLY A 115 -0.63 -2.98 13.71
N ILE A 116 -0.59 -2.81 15.04
CA ILE A 116 -0.53 -1.50 15.70
C ILE A 116 0.71 -0.71 15.29
N LEU A 117 1.89 -1.34 15.32
CA LEU A 117 3.13 -0.70 14.85
C LEU A 117 3.03 -0.27 13.39
N GLY A 118 2.35 -1.07 12.56
CA GLY A 118 2.04 -0.72 11.18
C GLY A 118 1.23 0.57 11.06
N TYR A 119 0.20 0.74 11.88
CA TYR A 119 -0.58 1.98 11.92
C TYR A 119 0.23 3.19 12.41
N VAL A 120 1.15 3.00 13.36
CA VAL A 120 2.10 4.07 13.78
C VAL A 120 2.98 4.51 12.62
N PHE A 121 3.59 3.56 11.89
CA PHE A 121 4.36 3.88 10.68
C PHE A 121 3.50 4.56 9.62
N LEU A 122 2.29 4.03 9.36
CA LEU A 122 1.39 4.57 8.37
C LEU A 122 1.04 6.03 8.66
N PHE A 123 0.65 6.31 9.91
CA PHE A 123 0.29 7.64 10.33
C PHE A 123 1.47 8.60 10.23
N ALA A 124 2.64 8.23 10.76
CA ALA A 124 3.83 9.05 10.71
C ALA A 124 4.26 9.36 9.26
N MET A 125 4.25 8.35 8.37
CA MET A 125 4.57 8.54 6.96
C MET A 125 3.53 9.39 6.23
N THR A 126 2.24 9.22 6.54
CA THR A 126 1.15 10.01 5.95
C THR A 126 1.26 11.47 6.34
N VAL A 127 1.41 11.76 7.64
CA VAL A 127 1.59 13.13 8.14
C VAL A 127 2.82 13.76 7.51
N THR A 128 3.95 13.04 7.43
CA THR A 128 5.19 13.56 6.84
C THR A 128 5.27 13.45 5.32
N SER A 129 4.15 13.16 4.64
CA SER A 129 4.09 13.21 3.17
C SER A 129 3.85 14.64 2.63
N PHE A 130 3.62 15.61 3.51
CA PHE A 130 3.43 17.03 3.14
C PHE A 130 4.70 17.82 3.46
N GLU A 131 5.01 18.85 2.65
CA GLU A 131 6.28 19.59 2.76
C GLU A 131 6.48 20.23 4.14
N ARG A 132 5.44 20.89 4.66
CA ARG A 132 5.49 21.56 5.96
C ARG A 132 5.82 20.62 7.12
N SER A 133 5.18 19.45 7.16
CA SER A 133 5.38 18.46 8.22
C SER A 133 6.64 17.63 8.01
N ALA A 134 7.04 17.38 6.76
CA ALA A 134 8.33 16.76 6.45
C ALA A 134 9.50 17.64 6.96
N ALA A 135 9.36 18.97 6.88
CA ALA A 135 10.35 19.90 7.39
C ALA A 135 10.54 19.81 8.91
N TRP A 136 9.51 19.46 9.69
CA TRP A 136 9.59 19.35 11.15
C TRP A 136 10.58 18.29 11.64
N ILE A 137 10.70 17.18 10.91
CA ILE A 137 11.63 16.08 11.27
C ILE A 137 12.97 16.17 10.53
N GLY A 138 13.05 17.06 9.52
CA GLY A 138 14.23 17.23 8.68
C GLY A 138 14.46 16.07 7.69
N GLN A 139 15.27 16.36 6.66
CA GLN A 139 15.45 15.48 5.52
C GLN A 139 16.05 14.11 5.87
N ARG A 140 16.93 14.04 6.88
CA ARG A 140 17.57 12.78 7.29
C ARG A 140 16.58 11.85 7.99
N ALA A 141 15.85 12.34 8.99
CA ALA A 141 14.86 11.53 9.69
C ALA A 141 13.71 11.15 8.76
N TRP A 142 13.28 12.06 7.88
CA TRP A 142 12.27 11.76 6.86
C TRP A 142 12.68 10.59 5.97
N LYS A 143 13.92 10.58 5.46
CA LYS A 143 14.45 9.46 4.65
C LYS A 143 14.48 8.15 5.43
N ILE A 144 14.90 8.19 6.70
CA ILE A 144 14.95 7.00 7.56
C ILE A 144 13.54 6.46 7.80
N LEU A 145 12.60 7.31 8.21
CA LEU A 145 11.20 6.96 8.46
C LEU A 145 10.55 6.33 7.23
N HIS A 146 10.61 7.01 6.09
CA HIS A 146 9.98 6.50 4.87
C HIS A 146 10.68 5.27 4.33
N ASN A 147 12.00 5.14 4.51
CA ASN A 147 12.68 3.91 4.10
C ASN A 147 12.32 2.73 5.01
N ALA A 148 12.38 2.92 6.33
CA ALA A 148 12.05 1.89 7.32
C ALA A 148 10.60 1.45 7.18
N GLY A 149 9.65 2.39 7.15
CA GLY A 149 8.23 2.07 7.00
C GLY A 149 7.91 1.36 5.68
N MET A 150 8.54 1.74 4.56
CA MET A 150 8.35 1.01 3.30
C MET A 150 8.86 -0.45 3.37
N HIS A 151 9.97 -0.71 4.07
CA HIS A 151 10.46 -2.09 4.26
C HIS A 151 9.61 -2.86 5.28
N TYR A 152 9.09 -2.17 6.29
CA TYR A 152 8.14 -2.72 7.25
C TYR A 152 6.88 -3.22 6.53
N PHE A 153 6.23 -2.37 5.73
CA PHE A 153 5.04 -2.77 4.96
C PHE A 153 5.33 -3.87 3.95
N TRP A 154 6.48 -3.82 3.27
CA TRP A 154 6.89 -4.90 2.38
C TRP A 154 6.95 -6.25 3.11
N LEU A 155 7.63 -6.30 4.26
CA LEU A 155 7.77 -7.52 5.04
C LEU A 155 6.42 -7.98 5.59
N ALA A 156 5.62 -7.05 6.13
CA ALA A 156 4.29 -7.33 6.66
C ALA A 156 3.36 -7.93 5.59
N PHE A 157 3.25 -7.31 4.40
CA PHE A 157 2.44 -7.87 3.31
C PHE A 157 2.98 -9.21 2.81
N THR A 158 4.30 -9.35 2.70
CA THR A 158 4.93 -10.58 2.20
C THR A 158 4.65 -11.75 3.15
N PHE A 159 4.82 -11.52 4.45
CA PHE A 159 4.52 -12.51 5.47
C PHE A 159 3.02 -12.85 5.48
N GLU A 160 2.17 -11.83 5.59
CA GLU A 160 0.71 -12.01 5.72
C GLU A 160 0.07 -12.69 4.51
N PHE A 161 0.56 -12.41 3.30
CA PHE A 161 0.07 -13.08 2.09
C PHE A 161 0.75 -14.43 1.87
N GLY A 162 2.02 -14.57 2.22
CA GLY A 162 2.76 -15.83 2.17
C GLY A 162 2.07 -16.93 2.98
N ILE A 163 1.71 -16.65 4.24
CA ILE A 163 1.01 -17.61 5.09
C ILE A 163 -0.41 -17.92 4.59
N LYS A 164 -1.03 -17.05 3.78
CA LYS A 164 -2.37 -17.25 3.23
C LYS A 164 -2.40 -17.98 1.90
N ILE A 165 -1.24 -18.30 1.30
CA ILE A 165 -1.16 -19.11 0.07
C ILE A 165 -1.88 -20.45 0.26
N VAL A 166 -1.73 -21.09 1.44
CA VAL A 166 -2.41 -22.36 1.75
C VAL A 166 -3.94 -22.24 1.82
N LYS A 167 -4.47 -21.03 2.08
CA LYS A 167 -5.91 -20.76 2.12
C LYS A 167 -6.49 -20.52 0.73
N SER A 168 -5.73 -19.88 -0.14
CA SER A 168 -6.14 -19.64 -1.53
C SER A 168 -4.92 -19.32 -2.39
N MET A 169 -4.37 -20.35 -3.02
CA MET A 169 -3.17 -20.21 -3.85
C MET A 169 -3.38 -19.20 -4.98
N LEU A 170 -4.51 -19.29 -5.69
CA LEU A 170 -4.80 -18.42 -6.84
C LEU A 170 -4.86 -16.92 -6.47
N VAL A 171 -5.27 -16.58 -5.24
CA VAL A 171 -5.39 -15.19 -4.81
C VAL A 171 -4.08 -14.67 -4.24
N TYR A 172 -3.42 -15.44 -3.37
CA TYR A 172 -2.29 -14.95 -2.60
C TYR A 172 -0.93 -15.19 -3.26
N LEU A 173 -0.78 -16.25 -4.07
CA LEU A 173 0.49 -16.54 -4.75
C LEU A 173 0.93 -15.40 -5.68
N PRO A 174 0.07 -14.84 -6.56
CA PRO A 174 0.50 -13.76 -7.44
C PRO A 174 0.94 -12.52 -6.67
N LEU A 175 0.25 -12.15 -5.59
CA LEU A 175 0.60 -10.99 -4.78
C LEU A 175 1.93 -11.18 -4.04
N THR A 176 2.16 -12.36 -3.48
CA THR A 176 3.43 -12.70 -2.83
C THR A 176 4.59 -12.70 -3.83
N VAL A 177 4.40 -13.28 -5.02
CA VAL A 177 5.40 -13.25 -6.10
C VAL A 177 5.72 -11.81 -6.51
N LEU A 178 4.71 -10.95 -6.66
CA LEU A 178 4.91 -9.53 -6.97
C LEU A 178 5.69 -8.80 -5.87
N LEU A 179 5.45 -9.09 -4.59
CA LEU A 179 6.20 -8.51 -3.47
C LEU A 179 7.67 -8.96 -3.44
N VAL A 180 7.94 -10.23 -3.72
CA VAL A 180 9.31 -10.75 -3.83
C VAL A 180 10.01 -10.12 -5.04
N ALA A 181 9.37 -10.11 -6.21
CA ALA A 181 9.90 -9.48 -7.41
C ALA A 181 10.18 -7.98 -7.21
N ALA A 182 9.27 -7.26 -6.56
CA ALA A 182 9.43 -5.85 -6.21
C ALA A 182 10.69 -5.59 -5.37
N MET A 183 10.98 -6.44 -4.40
CA MET A 183 12.20 -6.34 -3.59
C MET A 183 13.45 -6.65 -4.42
N MET A 184 13.43 -7.70 -5.23
CA MET A 184 14.55 -8.06 -6.11
C MET A 184 14.91 -6.92 -7.06
N ILE A 185 13.90 -6.32 -7.70
CA ILE A 185 14.07 -5.15 -8.59
C ILE A 185 14.73 -3.98 -7.83
N ARG A 186 14.32 -3.74 -6.57
CA ARG A 186 14.85 -2.64 -5.75
C ARG A 186 16.30 -2.86 -5.31
N LEU A 187 16.71 -4.11 -5.09
CA LEU A 187 18.09 -4.47 -4.75
C LEU A 187 19.03 -4.42 -5.96
N VAL A 188 18.55 -4.79 -7.15
CA VAL A 188 19.34 -4.86 -8.38
C VAL A 188 19.52 -3.48 -9.04
N SER A 189 18.48 -2.64 -9.01
CA SER A 189 18.46 -1.35 -9.72
C SER A 189 19.67 -0.43 -9.45
N PRO A 190 20.14 -0.22 -8.20
CA PRO A 190 21.32 0.62 -7.95
C PRO A 190 22.62 0.03 -8.52
N ARG A 191 22.71 -1.30 -8.61
CA ARG A 191 23.93 -2.00 -9.07
C ARG A 191 24.09 -1.91 -10.59
N ILE A 192 22.98 -1.98 -11.33
CA ILE A 192 22.99 -1.88 -12.80
C ILE A 192 23.40 -0.46 -13.24
N GLN A 193 22.89 0.59 -12.60
CA GLN A 193 23.28 1.96 -12.97
C GLN A 193 24.77 2.25 -12.77
N ARG A 194 25.40 1.70 -11.71
CA ARG A 194 26.85 1.87 -11.51
C ARG A 194 27.68 1.23 -12.62
N LYS A 195 27.23 0.09 -13.18
CA LYS A 195 27.90 -0.59 -14.31
C LYS A 195 27.74 0.12 -15.66
N LEU A 196 26.76 1.01 -15.80
CA LEU A 196 26.54 1.76 -17.05
C LEU A 196 27.28 3.10 -17.08
N VAL A 197 27.79 3.55 -15.92
CA VAL A 197 28.44 4.88 -15.75
C VAL A 197 29.94 4.75 -15.51
N GLY A 198 30.43 3.57 -15.09
CA GLY A 198 31.86 3.26 -14.98
C GLY A 198 32.32 2.41 -16.15
#